data_AF-A0A7K8FYK4-F1
#
_entry.id   AF-A0A7K8FYK4-F1
#
_cell.length_a   1.000
_cell.length_b   1.000
_cell.length_c   1.000
_cell.angle_alpha   90.00
_cell.angle_beta   90.00
_cell.angle_gamma   90.00
#
_symmetry.space_group_name_H-M   'P 1'
#
loop_
_entity.id
_entity.type
_entity.pdbx_description
1 polymer ?
#
loop_
_entity_poly.entity_id
_entity_poly.type
_entity_poly.pdbx_seq_one_letter_code
_entity_poly.pdbx_strand_id
1 'polypeptide(L)' 'IFFPFFPRFSPLQVNLNSIRRCLLVSYDAESQLLELRHYSIKVVPVGLSRGLRKLLQEKFPNLGRLDDVSELL' A
#
# COMPACT_ATOMS: atom_id res chain seq x y z
N ILE A 1 -19.63 18.67 11.02
CA ILE A 1 -20.20 18.25 9.71
C ILE A 1 -19.37 17.16 9.03
N PHE A 2 -18.11 16.92 9.36
CA PHE A 2 -17.27 15.94 8.64
C PHE A 2 -17.60 14.46 8.91
N PHE A 3 -17.83 14.11 10.19
CA PHE A 3 -18.03 12.73 10.64
C PHE A 3 -19.24 11.96 10.08
N PRO A 4 -20.39 12.57 9.74
CA PRO A 4 -21.53 11.85 9.16
C PRO A 4 -21.31 11.30 7.74
N PHE A 5 -20.33 11.82 6.99
CA PHE A 5 -20.08 11.41 5.59
C PHE A 5 -19.08 10.26 5.47
N PHE A 6 -18.42 9.88 6.56
CA PHE A 6 -17.46 8.78 6.59
C PHE A 6 -17.95 7.70 7.53
N PRO A 7 -17.81 6.42 7.15
CA PRO A 7 -18.11 5.33 8.07
C PRO A 7 -17.24 5.51 9.33
N ARG A 8 -17.85 5.33 10.50
CA ARG A 8 -17.11 5.37 11.76
C ARG A 8 -16.05 4.27 11.71
N PHE A 9 -14.79 4.67 11.82
CA PHE A 9 -13.66 3.75 11.83
C PHE A 9 -13.10 3.67 13.25
N SER A 10 -12.85 2.47 13.74
CA SER A 10 -12.10 2.23 14.98
C SER A 10 -10.72 1.71 14.59
N PRO A 11 -9.61 2.31 15.07
CA PRO A 11 -8.27 1.87 14.72
C PRO A 11 -7.99 0.41 15.13
N LEU A 12 -8.77 -0.15 16.05
CA LEU A 12 -8.65 -1.54 16.52
C LEU A 12 -9.45 -2.55 15.68
N GLN A 13 -10.42 -2.09 14.89
CA GLN A 13 -11.34 -2.96 14.13
C GLN A 13 -11.10 -2.91 12.62
N VAL A 14 -10.21 -2.05 12.14
CA VAL A 14 -9.97 -1.88 10.71
C VAL A 14 -8.97 -2.92 10.20
N ASN A 15 -9.36 -3.62 9.13
CA ASN A 15 -8.46 -4.49 8.39
C ASN A 15 -7.44 -3.66 7.59
N LEU A 16 -6.18 -3.67 8.01
CA LEU A 16 -5.09 -2.91 7.37
C LEU A 16 -4.88 -3.27 5.88
N ASN A 17 -5.13 -4.53 5.48
CA ASN A 17 -5.00 -4.95 4.08
C ASN A 17 -6.07 -4.32 3.17
N SER A 18 -7.17 -3.83 3.75
CA SER A 18 -8.23 -3.16 2.98
C SER A 18 -7.97 -1.67 2.75
N ILE A 19 -7.02 -1.08 3.49
CA ILE A 19 -6.73 0.35 3.41
C ILE A 19 -5.92 0.64 2.15
N ARG A 20 -6.53 1.39 1.22
CA ARG A 20 -5.88 1.80 -0.03
C ARG A 20 -5.68 3.31 -0.15
N ARG A 21 -6.37 4.10 0.68
CA ARG A 21 -6.45 5.56 0.57
C ARG A 21 -6.58 6.20 1.95
N CYS A 22 -6.03 7.40 2.11
CA CYS A 22 -6.19 8.20 3.31
C CYS A 22 -6.47 9.66 2.95
N LEU A 23 -7.10 10.38 3.88
CA LEU A 23 -7.41 11.80 3.76
C LEU A 23 -6.70 12.53 4.91
N LEU A 24 -5.81 13.45 4.56
CA LEU A 24 -5.18 14.35 5.50
C LEU A 24 -6.00 15.64 5.55
N VAL A 25 -6.41 16.02 6.76
CA VAL A 25 -7.12 17.28 7.01
C VAL A 25 -6.18 18.18 7.78
N SER A 26 -5.82 19.31 7.18
CA SER A 26 -4.98 20.32 7.82
C SER A 26 -5.82 21.58 8.01
N TYR A 27 -5.68 22.23 9.16
CA TYR A 27 -6.32 23.51 9.44
C TYR A 27 -5.23 24.53 9.71
N ASP A 28 -5.26 25.62 8.97
CA ASP A 28 -4.41 26.78 9.24
C ASP A 28 -5.18 27.81 10.05
N ALA A 29 -4.69 28.12 11.25
CA ALA A 29 -5.35 29.03 12.17
C ALA A 29 -5.21 30.50 11.75
N GLU A 30 -4.19 30.85 10.96
CA GLU A 30 -3.96 32.22 10.51
C GLU A 30 -4.88 32.57 9.33
N SER A 31 -4.91 31.73 8.28
CA SER A 31 -5.80 31.93 7.13
C SER A 31 -7.24 31.46 7.38
N GLN A 32 -7.50 30.73 8.47
CA GLN A 32 -8.78 30.09 8.77
C GLN A 32 -9.23 29.09 7.67
N LEU A 33 -8.28 28.56 6.92
CA LEU A 33 -8.55 27.64 5.81
C LEU A 33 -8.36 26.18 6.23
N LEU A 34 -9.25 25.35 5.72
CA LEU A 34 -9.18 23.90 5.82
C LEU A 34 -8.64 23.33 4.52
N GLU A 35 -7.51 22.64 4.59
CA GLU A 35 -6.94 21.91 3.47
C GLU A 35 -7.26 20.41 3.57
N LEU A 36 -7.79 19.86 2.48
CA LEU A 36 -8.08 18.44 2.34
C LEU A 36 -7.15 17.84 1.30
N ARG A 37 -6.27 16.93 1.72
CA ARG A 37 -5.32 16.26 0.84
C ARG A 37 -5.58 14.76 0.83
N HIS A 38 -5.94 14.23 -0.34
CA HIS A 38 -6.25 12.81 -0.53
C HIS A 38 -5.07 12.07 -1.14
N TYR A 39 -4.64 10.99 -0.49
CA TYR A 39 -3.49 10.19 -0.91
C TYR A 39 -3.89 8.74 -1.15
N SER A 40 -3.26 8.13 -2.16
CA SER A 40 -3.29 6.69 -2.38
C SER A 40 -2.13 6.04 -1.62
N ILE A 41 -2.41 4.94 -0.93
CA ILE A 41 -1.43 4.17 -0.16
C ILE A 41 -0.97 3.01 -1.02
N LYS A 42 0.35 2.94 -1.28
CA LYS A 42 0.99 1.83 -1.97
C LYS A 42 1.86 1.06 -0.99
N VAL A 43 1.50 -0.19 -0.73
CA VAL A 43 2.34 -1.09 0.07
C VAL A 43 3.58 -1.44 -0.74
N VAL A 44 4.74 -1.14 -0.18
CA VAL A 44 6.04 -1.56 -0.71
C VAL A 44 6.67 -2.50 0.30
N PRO A 45 7.07 -3.73 -0.08
CA PRO A 45 7.73 -4.63 0.84
C PRO A 45 9.08 -4.03 1.25
N VAL A 46 9.32 -3.99 2.56
CA VAL A 46 10.56 -3.55 3.19
C VAL A 46 11.23 -4.74 3.88
N GLY A 47 12.57 -4.75 3.96
CA GLY A 47 13.32 -5.83 4.61
C GLY A 47 13.74 -7.00 3.72
N LEU A 48 13.41 -6.98 2.42
CA LEU A 48 13.92 -7.95 1.46
C LEU A 48 15.25 -7.47 0.86
N SER A 49 16.22 -8.37 0.73
CA SER A 49 17.47 -8.07 0.02
C SER A 49 17.17 -7.67 -1.43
N ARG A 50 18.02 -6.81 -2.02
CA ARG A 50 17.83 -6.33 -3.40
C ARG A 50 17.67 -7.49 -4.41
N GLY A 51 18.39 -8.58 -4.20
CA GLY A 51 18.30 -9.80 -5.01
C GLY A 51 16.92 -10.47 -4.90
N LEU A 52 16.46 -10.72 -3.67
CA LEU A 52 15.15 -11.35 -3.45
C LEU A 52 13.98 -10.49 -3.95
N ARG A 53 14.12 -9.16 -3.87
CA ARG A 53 13.12 -8.22 -4.39
C ARG A 53 13.01 -8.28 -5.91
N LYS A 54 14.12 -8.44 -6.63
CA LYS A 54 14.10 -8.68 -8.09
C LYS A 54 13.46 -10.03 -8.41
N LEU A 55 13.81 -11.06 -7.64
CA LEU A 55 13.25 -12.41 -7.85
C LEU A 55 11.72 -12.45 -7.66
N LEU A 56 11.17 -11.71 -6.70
CA LEU A 56 9.71 -11.67 -6.49
C LEU A 56 8.97 -10.75 -7.47
N GLN A 57 9.66 -9.82 -8.13
CA GLN A 57 9.07 -8.90 -9.10
C GLN A 57 9.04 -9.50 -10.51
N GLU A 58 10.04 -10.32 -10.86
CA GLU A 58 9.99 -11.07 -12.11
C GLU A 58 8.96 -12.18 -11.98
N LYS A 59 8.04 -12.27 -12.96
CA LYS A 59 7.11 -13.39 -13.07
C LYS A 59 7.92 -14.63 -13.41
N PHE A 60 8.43 -15.33 -12.41
CA PHE A 60 9.04 -16.63 -12.65
C PHE A 60 7.96 -17.58 -13.20
N PRO A 61 8.22 -18.26 -14.33
CA PRO A 61 7.37 -19.35 -14.74
C PRO A 61 7.36 -20.42 -13.65
N ASN A 62 6.28 -21.20 -13.55
CA ASN A 62 6.15 -22.28 -12.57
C ASN A 62 7.32 -23.27 -12.72
N LEU A 63 8.34 -23.17 -11.85
CA LEU A 63 9.55 -23.99 -11.89
C LEU A 63 9.29 -25.45 -11.49
N GLY A 64 8.14 -25.78 -10.90
CA GLY A 64 7.76 -27.16 -10.57
C GLY A 64 7.49 -28.07 -11.78
N ARG A 65 7.60 -27.53 -13.00
CA ARG A 65 7.57 -28.29 -14.27
C ARG A 65 8.90 -28.28 -15.01
N LEU A 66 9.92 -27.61 -14.48
CA LEU A 66 11.24 -27.52 -15.11
C LEU A 66 12.16 -28.48 -14.37
N ASP A 67 12.53 -29.57 -15.02
CA ASP A 67 13.47 -30.56 -14.48
C ASP A 67 14.92 -30.03 -14.45
N ASP A 68 15.22 -28.93 -15.15
CA ASP A 68 16.57 -28.37 -15.21
C ASP A 68 16.60 -26.83 -15.37
N VAL A 69 17.52 -26.17 -14.66
CA VAL A 69 17.73 -24.70 -14.66
C VAL A 69 18.34 -24.22 -15.99
N SER A 70 18.89 -25.16 -16.76
CA SER A 70 19.43 -24.98 -18.10
C SER A 70 18.41 -24.48 -19.13
N GLU A 71 17.10 -24.66 -18.90
CA GLU A 71 16.03 -24.19 -19.80
C GLU A 71 15.77 -22.67 -19.71
N LEU A 72 16.44 -21.97 -18.80
CA LEU A 72 16.30 -20.53 -18.58
C LEU A 72 17.43 -19.68 -19.23
N LEU A 73 18.31 -20.30 -20.04
CA LEU A 73 19.44 -19.64 -20.73
C LEU A 73 19.14 -19.33 -22.20
#